data_AF-A0A1Y6CG82-F1
#
_entry.id   AF-A0A1Y6CG82-F1
#
_cell.length_a   1.000
_cell.length_b   1.000
_cell.length_c   1.000
_cell.angle_alpha   90.00
_cell.angle_beta   90.00
_cell.angle_gamma   90.00
#
_symmetry.space_group_name_H-M   'P 1'
#
loop_
_entity.id
_entity.type
_entity.pdbx_description
1 polymer ?
#
loop_
_entity_poly.entity_id
_entity_poly.type
_entity_poly.pdbx_seq_one_letter_code
_entity_poly.pdbx_strand_id
1 'polypeptide(L)'
;MTLWQAVGRQLRHPSGAGGRLAGRLMRLANARPNALAVAALGARPGETVLELGCGPGQAVALLARNLHGGTILGLDQSEAMLAQARAANRAAVAWGRVRLCRARFEALPLASASVDRVLAINVAYFWQDAGAVLGEVRRVLRPGGTLLVYVTDAASMRRWKFADPETHRLYDRAALSTLLESGGFRPEMTAVFDLPVLPGVTGLIARARKGPAVAALDASGLEARRRPARDCPAPEPAPILRPVAERDG
;
A
#
# COMPACT_ATOMS: atom_id res chain seq x y z
N MET A 1 28.58 13.79 6.20
CA MET A 1 27.45 13.09 5.56
C MET A 1 28.00 12.14 4.53
N THR A 2 27.73 10.83 4.67
CA THR A 2 28.17 9.84 3.67
C THR A 2 27.16 9.77 2.51
N LEU A 3 27.64 9.41 1.31
CA LEU A 3 26.81 9.20 0.11
C LEU A 3 25.62 8.27 0.37
N TRP A 4 25.80 7.30 1.28
CA TRP A 4 24.79 6.31 1.67
C TRP A 4 23.68 6.89 2.54
N GLN A 5 23.97 7.86 3.42
CA GLN A 5 22.96 8.58 4.20
C GLN A 5 22.07 9.46 3.31
N ALA A 6 22.64 10.05 2.25
CA ALA A 6 21.88 10.82 1.27
C ALA A 6 20.95 9.92 0.43
N VAL A 7 21.39 8.72 0.04
CA VAL A 7 20.57 7.72 -0.65
C VAL A 7 19.43 7.22 0.25
N GLY A 8 19.71 6.90 1.53
CA GLY A 8 18.67 6.51 2.50
C GLY A 8 17.63 7.62 2.74
N ARG A 9 18.08 8.88 2.85
CA ARG A 9 17.18 10.04 2.98
C ARG A 9 16.30 10.24 1.74
N GLN A 10 16.84 9.98 0.56
CA GLN A 10 16.09 10.12 -0.70
C GLN A 10 15.17 8.95 -1.00
N LEU A 11 15.45 7.76 -0.46
CA LEU A 11 14.47 6.67 -0.39
C LEU A 11 13.34 7.02 0.58
N ARG A 12 13.65 7.72 1.68
CA ARG A 12 12.67 8.13 2.71
C ARG A 12 11.78 9.29 2.25
N HIS A 13 12.34 10.27 1.54
CA HIS A 13 11.64 11.45 1.02
C HIS A 13 12.18 11.86 -0.38
N PRO A 14 11.80 11.12 -1.43
CA PRO A 14 12.25 11.43 -2.79
C PRO A 14 11.64 12.74 -3.28
N SER A 15 12.51 13.67 -3.70
CA SER A 15 12.19 14.96 -4.32
C SER A 15 13.12 15.26 -5.50
N GLY A 16 12.68 16.12 -6.43
CA GLY A 16 13.49 16.60 -7.55
C GLY A 16 14.04 15.51 -8.50
N ALA A 17 15.19 15.77 -9.13
CA ALA A 17 15.84 14.84 -10.06
C ALA A 17 16.31 13.54 -9.38
N GLY A 18 16.74 13.61 -8.12
CA GLY A 18 17.11 12.43 -7.31
C GLY A 18 15.94 11.49 -7.07
N GLY A 19 14.71 12.02 -6.91
CA GLY A 19 13.50 11.20 -6.78
C GLY A 19 13.14 10.41 -8.03
N ARG A 20 13.50 10.88 -9.24
CA ARG A 20 13.29 10.14 -10.50
C ARG A 20 14.25 8.95 -10.64
N LEU A 21 15.51 9.13 -10.24
CA LEU A 21 16.51 8.05 -10.26
C LEU A 21 16.21 7.01 -9.17
N ALA A 22 15.88 7.46 -7.96
CA ALA A 22 15.44 6.59 -6.87
C ALA A 22 14.21 5.77 -7.29
N GLY A 23 13.21 6.41 -7.92
CA GLY A 23 12.05 5.72 -8.47
C GLY A 23 12.42 4.59 -9.44
N ARG A 24 13.35 4.83 -10.38
CA ARG A 24 13.82 3.78 -11.32
C ARG A 24 14.51 2.61 -10.62
N LEU A 25 15.39 2.88 -9.64
CA LEU A 25 16.08 1.84 -8.88
C LEU A 25 15.11 1.03 -8.00
N MET A 26 14.20 1.72 -7.30
CA MET A 26 13.14 1.08 -6.54
C MET A 26 12.26 0.21 -7.44
N ARG A 27 12.05 0.60 -8.71
CA ARG A 27 11.28 -0.22 -9.63
C ARG A 27 11.90 -1.59 -9.86
N LEU A 28 13.19 -1.60 -10.19
CA LEU A 28 13.94 -2.82 -10.42
C LEU A 28 14.03 -3.69 -9.16
N ALA A 29 14.40 -3.08 -8.02
CA ALA A 29 14.56 -3.81 -6.77
C ALA A 29 13.23 -4.41 -6.25
N ASN A 30 12.12 -3.69 -6.41
CA ASN A 30 10.81 -4.12 -5.91
C ASN A 30 9.98 -4.91 -6.94
N ALA A 31 10.43 -5.11 -8.18
CA ALA A 31 9.63 -5.78 -9.20
C ALA A 31 9.15 -7.18 -8.77
N ARG A 32 10.09 -8.02 -8.31
CA ARG A 32 9.80 -9.38 -7.84
C ARG A 32 9.06 -9.42 -6.50
N PRO A 33 9.47 -8.64 -5.47
CA PRO A 33 8.67 -8.43 -4.27
C PRO A 33 7.22 -8.03 -4.55
N ASN A 34 7.00 -7.06 -5.44
CA ASN A 34 5.67 -6.58 -5.79
C ASN A 34 4.82 -7.67 -6.43
N ALA A 35 5.35 -8.40 -7.41
CA ALA A 35 4.63 -9.49 -8.06
C ALA A 35 4.21 -10.58 -7.06
N LEU A 36 5.13 -11.00 -6.19
CA LEU A 36 4.86 -12.04 -5.20
C LEU A 36 3.88 -11.58 -4.12
N ALA A 37 4.02 -10.36 -3.60
CA ALA A 37 3.13 -9.81 -2.58
C ALA A 37 1.71 -9.56 -3.14
N VAL A 38 1.59 -9.05 -4.37
CA VAL A 38 0.29 -8.89 -5.05
C VAL A 38 -0.39 -10.24 -5.27
N ALA A 39 0.36 -11.26 -5.69
CA ALA A 39 -0.18 -12.61 -5.83
C ALA A 39 -0.64 -13.18 -4.47
N ALA A 40 0.17 -13.03 -3.43
CA ALA A 40 -0.12 -13.53 -2.08
C ALA A 40 -1.29 -12.79 -1.40
N LEU A 41 -1.61 -11.55 -1.81
CA LEU A 41 -2.74 -10.79 -1.27
C LEU A 41 -4.08 -11.51 -1.52
N GLY A 42 -4.18 -12.23 -2.64
CA GLY A 42 -5.38 -12.99 -3.01
C GLY A 42 -6.63 -12.12 -3.11
N ALA A 43 -6.48 -10.92 -3.69
CA ALA A 43 -7.61 -10.01 -3.92
C ALA A 43 -8.61 -10.65 -4.89
N ARG A 44 -9.90 -10.55 -4.57
CA ARG A 44 -11.00 -11.15 -5.33
C ARG A 44 -11.67 -10.11 -6.24
N PRO A 45 -12.30 -10.54 -7.35
CA PRO A 45 -13.06 -9.62 -8.19
C PRO A 45 -14.05 -8.77 -7.39
N GLY A 46 -14.17 -7.48 -7.74
CA GLY A 46 -15.04 -6.53 -7.04
C GLY A 46 -14.48 -5.95 -5.73
N GLU A 47 -13.41 -6.52 -5.15
CA GLU A 47 -12.85 -6.01 -3.90
C GLU A 47 -12.21 -4.61 -4.07
N THR A 48 -12.23 -3.83 -3.00
CA THR A 48 -11.48 -2.57 -2.88
C THR A 48 -10.15 -2.84 -2.19
N VAL A 49 -9.05 -2.55 -2.89
CA VAL A 49 -7.68 -2.78 -2.41
C VAL A 49 -7.00 -1.44 -2.15
N LEU A 50 -6.42 -1.29 -0.95
CA LEU A 50 -5.57 -0.15 -0.58
C LEU A 50 -4.10 -0.57 -0.58
N GLU A 51 -3.24 0.15 -1.30
CA GLU A 51 -1.79 0.06 -1.18
C GLU A 51 -1.25 1.26 -0.38
N LEU A 52 -0.60 1.00 0.75
CA LEU A 52 0.12 1.98 1.56
C LEU A 52 1.57 2.11 1.08
N GLY A 53 2.01 3.33 0.80
CA GLY A 53 3.35 3.59 0.26
C GLY A 53 3.50 3.08 -1.17
N CYS A 54 2.54 3.41 -2.03
CA CYS A 54 2.49 2.88 -3.40
C CYS A 54 3.67 3.31 -4.29
N GLY A 55 4.48 4.28 -3.84
CA GLY A 55 5.70 4.71 -4.51
C GLY A 55 5.44 5.08 -5.99
N PRO A 56 6.25 4.60 -6.95
CA PRO A 56 6.04 4.87 -8.36
C PRO A 56 4.88 4.05 -8.99
N GLY A 57 4.07 3.34 -8.21
CA GLY A 57 2.80 2.73 -8.64
C GLY A 57 2.93 1.38 -9.35
N GLN A 58 3.96 0.58 -9.06
CA GLN A 58 4.13 -0.73 -9.70
C GLN A 58 3.15 -1.78 -9.18
N ALA A 59 2.96 -1.89 -7.86
CA ALA A 59 2.01 -2.86 -7.31
C ALA A 59 0.57 -2.43 -7.66
N VAL A 60 0.26 -1.13 -7.62
CA VAL A 60 -0.94 -0.54 -8.24
C VAL A 60 -1.15 -1.04 -9.67
N ALA A 61 -0.13 -0.99 -10.53
CA ALA A 61 -0.23 -1.43 -11.92
C ALA A 61 -0.52 -2.94 -12.03
N LEU A 62 0.14 -3.76 -11.20
CA LEU A 62 -0.10 -5.21 -11.15
C LEU A 62 -1.52 -5.51 -10.66
N LEU A 63 -1.99 -4.84 -9.61
CA LEU A 63 -3.36 -4.96 -9.12
C LEU A 63 -4.37 -4.51 -10.19
N ALA A 64 -4.10 -3.42 -10.91
CA ALA A 64 -4.98 -2.92 -11.96
C ALA A 64 -5.09 -3.89 -13.14
N ARG A 65 -4.06 -4.70 -13.41
CA ARG A 65 -4.10 -5.73 -14.44
C ARG A 65 -4.85 -6.98 -13.98
N ASN A 66 -4.73 -7.35 -12.71
CA ASN A 66 -5.20 -8.65 -12.20
C ASN A 66 -6.57 -8.59 -11.50
N LEU A 67 -6.97 -7.43 -10.98
CA LEU A 67 -8.24 -7.25 -10.25
C LEU A 67 -9.34 -6.88 -11.24
N HIS A 68 -10.38 -7.71 -11.34
CA HIS A 68 -11.52 -7.44 -12.22
C HIS A 68 -12.68 -6.82 -11.43
N GLY A 69 -13.30 -5.76 -11.95
CA GLY A 69 -14.47 -5.12 -11.32
C GLY A 69 -14.23 -4.42 -9.97
N GLY A 70 -12.99 -4.40 -9.46
CA GLY A 70 -12.62 -3.77 -8.19
C GLY A 70 -12.00 -2.39 -8.34
N THR A 71 -11.70 -1.76 -7.21
CA THR A 71 -11.05 -0.44 -7.13
C THR A 71 -9.72 -0.54 -6.39
N ILE A 72 -8.70 0.17 -6.88
CA ILE A 72 -7.39 0.26 -6.24
C ILE A 72 -7.15 1.68 -5.75
N LEU A 73 -6.83 1.80 -4.47
CA LEU A 73 -6.45 3.03 -3.81
C LEU A 73 -4.94 2.96 -3.55
N GLY A 74 -4.15 3.89 -4.08
CA GLY A 74 -2.73 4.02 -3.77
C GLY A 74 -2.48 5.27 -2.95
N LEU A 75 -1.85 5.11 -1.79
CA LEU A 75 -1.46 6.23 -0.93
C LEU A 75 0.06 6.33 -0.84
N ASP A 76 0.59 7.54 -0.90
CA ASP A 76 2.00 7.82 -0.65
C ASP A 76 2.16 9.20 -0.01
N GLN A 77 3.24 9.42 0.74
CA GLN A 77 3.52 10.72 1.36
C GLN A 77 4.26 11.66 0.38
N SER A 78 4.90 11.13 -0.66
CA SER A 78 5.65 11.89 -1.67
C SER A 78 4.80 12.20 -2.90
N GLU A 79 4.60 13.48 -3.17
CA GLU A 79 3.92 13.93 -4.40
C GLU A 79 4.71 13.52 -5.66
N ALA A 80 6.05 13.46 -5.57
CA ALA A 80 6.89 13.03 -6.68
C ALA A 80 6.70 11.53 -7.01
N MET A 81 6.41 10.70 -6.00
CA MET A 81 6.05 9.29 -6.21
C MET A 81 4.65 9.19 -6.82
N LEU A 82 3.67 9.92 -6.29
CA LEU A 82 2.31 9.94 -6.84
C LEU A 82 2.27 10.42 -8.29
N ALA A 83 3.07 11.42 -8.67
CA ALA A 83 3.20 11.86 -10.05
C ALA A 83 3.69 10.72 -10.97
N GLN A 84 4.68 9.94 -10.53
CA GLN A 84 5.17 8.78 -11.27
C GLN A 84 4.11 7.66 -11.33
N ALA A 85 3.41 7.39 -10.23
CA ALA A 85 2.34 6.41 -10.17
C ALA A 85 1.17 6.78 -11.11
N ARG A 86 0.77 8.06 -11.14
CA ARG A 86 -0.26 8.57 -12.07
C ARG A 86 0.16 8.38 -13.52
N ALA A 87 1.42 8.69 -13.86
CA ALA A 87 1.94 8.49 -15.21
C ALA A 87 1.96 7.00 -15.61
N ALA A 88 2.42 6.12 -14.72
CA ALA A 88 2.50 4.67 -14.97
C ALA A 88 1.12 4.00 -15.08
N ASN A 89 0.10 4.56 -14.42
CA ASN A 89 -1.25 3.99 -14.33
C ASN A 89 -2.31 4.84 -15.05
N ARG A 90 -1.89 5.71 -15.99
CA ARG A 90 -2.76 6.73 -16.62
C ARG A 90 -4.09 6.18 -17.12
N ALA A 91 -4.08 5.03 -17.80
CA ALA A 91 -5.32 4.41 -18.29
C ALA A 91 -6.22 3.98 -17.12
N ALA A 92 -5.71 3.22 -16.16
CA ALA A 92 -6.51 2.78 -15.01
C ALA A 92 -7.03 3.95 -14.16
N VAL A 93 -6.28 5.06 -14.08
CA VAL A 93 -6.71 6.30 -13.43
C VAL A 93 -7.84 6.97 -14.22
N ALA A 94 -7.68 7.14 -15.53
CA ALA A 94 -8.71 7.75 -16.38
C ALA A 94 -10.04 6.98 -16.36
N TRP A 95 -9.97 5.66 -16.20
CA TRP A 95 -11.14 4.78 -16.10
C TRP A 95 -11.70 4.68 -14.67
N GLY A 96 -11.18 5.45 -13.71
CA GLY A 96 -11.64 5.48 -12.32
C GLY A 96 -11.32 4.23 -11.49
N ARG A 97 -10.61 3.25 -12.06
CA ARG A 97 -10.20 2.00 -11.40
C ARG A 97 -9.09 2.20 -10.38
N VAL A 98 -8.21 3.17 -10.61
CA VAL A 98 -7.09 3.52 -9.73
C VAL A 98 -7.28 4.94 -9.21
N ARG A 99 -7.20 5.11 -7.89
CA ARG A 99 -7.24 6.42 -7.22
C ARG A 99 -5.97 6.61 -6.42
N LEU A 100 -5.27 7.72 -6.66
CA LEU A 100 -3.98 8.02 -6.04
C LEU A 100 -4.11 9.28 -5.18
N CYS A 101 -3.78 9.17 -3.90
CA CYS A 101 -3.96 10.25 -2.93
C CYS A 101 -2.73 10.42 -2.03
N ARG A 102 -2.43 11.67 -1.70
CA ARG A 102 -1.35 12.01 -0.76
C ARG A 102 -1.91 11.98 0.65
N ALA A 103 -1.36 11.12 1.50
CA ALA A 103 -1.83 10.99 2.88
C ALA A 103 -0.72 10.53 3.81
N ARG A 104 -0.84 10.92 5.07
CA ARG A 104 -0.09 10.32 6.17
C ARG A 104 -0.72 8.97 6.52
N PHE A 105 0.10 8.00 6.90
CA PHE A 105 -0.42 6.66 7.20
C PHE A 105 -1.12 6.59 8.56
N GLU A 106 -0.81 7.54 9.46
CA GLU A 106 -1.44 7.71 10.77
C GLU A 106 -2.82 8.38 10.69
N ALA A 107 -3.22 8.89 9.52
CA ALA A 107 -4.51 9.54 9.30
C ALA A 107 -4.97 9.33 7.85
N LEU A 108 -5.61 8.19 7.58
CA LEU A 108 -6.06 7.81 6.25
C LEU A 108 -7.36 8.56 5.89
N PRO A 109 -7.43 9.24 4.73
CA PRO A 109 -8.62 9.97 4.28
C PRO A 109 -9.70 9.04 3.71
N LEU A 110 -9.99 7.95 4.41
CA LEU A 110 -10.91 6.89 4.01
C LEU A 110 -11.93 6.65 5.13
N ALA A 111 -13.16 6.28 4.75
CA ALA A 111 -14.20 5.91 5.71
C ALA A 111 -13.84 4.61 6.44
N SER A 112 -14.39 4.42 7.63
CA SER A 112 -14.27 3.15 8.35
C SER A 112 -14.93 2.02 7.55
N ALA A 113 -14.38 0.81 7.62
CA ALA A 113 -14.89 -0.38 6.92
C ALA A 113 -15.17 -0.17 5.42
N SER A 114 -14.26 0.52 4.72
CA SER A 114 -14.38 0.87 3.30
C SER A 114 -13.50 0.05 2.36
N VAL A 115 -12.51 -0.69 2.87
CA VAL A 115 -11.58 -1.49 2.05
C VAL A 115 -11.58 -2.96 2.46
N ASP A 116 -11.45 -3.85 1.49
CA ASP A 116 -11.42 -5.30 1.70
C ASP A 116 -10.00 -5.80 1.98
N ARG A 117 -9.02 -5.19 1.32
CA ARG A 117 -7.61 -5.56 1.39
C ARG A 117 -6.74 -4.34 1.61
N VAL A 118 -5.69 -4.49 2.41
CA VAL A 118 -4.61 -3.52 2.55
C VAL A 118 -3.30 -4.22 2.23
N LEU A 119 -2.47 -3.59 1.41
CA LEU A 119 -1.16 -4.04 0.97
C LEU A 119 -0.12 -2.99 1.38
N ALA A 120 0.98 -3.42 1.98
CA ALA A 120 2.07 -2.56 2.39
C ALA A 120 3.39 -3.25 2.04
N ILE A 121 4.12 -2.76 1.05
CA ILE A 121 5.34 -3.42 0.54
C ILE A 121 6.54 -2.53 0.81
N ASN A 122 7.50 -3.01 1.59
CA ASN A 122 8.74 -2.31 1.93
C ASN A 122 8.51 -0.88 2.47
N VAL A 123 7.36 -0.65 3.13
CA VAL A 123 6.98 0.65 3.69
C VAL A 123 6.96 0.65 5.23
N ALA A 124 6.77 -0.51 5.86
CA ALA A 124 6.68 -0.63 7.32
C ALA A 124 7.93 -0.11 8.05
N TYR A 125 9.09 -0.16 7.40
CA TYR A 125 10.36 0.41 7.87
C TYR A 125 10.28 1.89 8.22
N PHE A 126 9.31 2.61 7.63
CA PHE A 126 9.17 4.05 7.76
C PHE A 126 8.04 4.46 8.70
N TRP A 127 7.34 3.52 9.33
CA TRP A 127 6.29 3.85 10.31
C TRP A 127 6.92 4.33 11.61
N GLN A 128 6.79 5.63 11.88
CA GLN A 128 7.25 6.23 13.13
C GLN A 128 6.38 5.77 14.30
N ASP A 129 5.06 5.82 14.10
CA ASP A 129 4.07 5.28 15.02
C ASP A 129 3.29 4.15 14.32
N ALA A 130 3.83 2.94 14.41
CA ALA A 130 3.19 1.76 13.84
C ALA A 130 1.82 1.46 14.47
N GLY A 131 1.60 1.83 15.74
CA GLY A 131 0.33 1.65 16.42
C GLY A 131 -0.76 2.50 15.79
N ALA A 132 -0.48 3.79 15.56
CA ALA A 132 -1.38 4.70 14.85
C ALA A 132 -1.67 4.24 13.42
N VAL A 133 -0.65 3.82 12.67
CA VAL A 133 -0.83 3.31 11.30
C VAL A 133 -1.71 2.06 11.29
N LEU A 134 -1.43 1.08 12.14
CA LEU A 134 -2.22 -0.17 12.19
C LEU A 134 -3.63 0.06 12.74
N GLY A 135 -3.81 1.04 13.62
CA GLY A 135 -5.12 1.53 14.06
C GLY A 135 -5.96 2.04 12.89
N GLU A 136 -5.39 2.89 12.05
CA GLU A 136 -6.05 3.38 10.83
C GLU A 136 -6.31 2.26 9.81
N VAL A 137 -5.35 1.37 9.60
CA VAL A 137 -5.52 0.18 8.74
C VAL A 137 -6.69 -0.67 9.20
N ARG A 138 -6.77 -0.98 10.50
CA ARG A 138 -7.90 -1.69 11.09
C ARG A 138 -9.19 -0.91 10.92
N ARG A 139 -9.18 0.41 11.11
CA ARG A 139 -10.37 1.25 10.98
C ARG A 139 -10.95 1.16 9.56
N VAL A 140 -10.11 1.31 8.53
CA VAL A 140 -10.56 1.30 7.14
C VAL A 140 -10.90 -0.10 6.63
N LEU A 141 -10.26 -1.15 7.16
CA LEU A 141 -10.57 -2.54 6.80
C LEU A 141 -12.02 -2.89 7.17
N ARG A 142 -12.73 -3.51 6.22
CA ARG A 142 -14.00 -4.19 6.48
C ARG A 142 -13.81 -5.33 7.47
N PRO A 143 -14.83 -5.68 8.28
CA PRO A 143 -14.82 -6.93 9.02
C PRO A 143 -14.50 -8.11 8.11
N GLY A 144 -13.56 -8.97 8.52
CA GLY A 144 -13.07 -10.07 7.70
C GLY A 144 -12.07 -9.69 6.60
N GLY A 145 -11.78 -8.41 6.40
CA GLY A 145 -10.77 -7.90 5.48
C GLY A 145 -9.34 -8.24 5.92
N THR A 146 -8.39 -8.13 4.99
CA THR A 146 -7.01 -8.62 5.18
C THR A 146 -5.97 -7.51 4.98
N LEU A 147 -5.04 -7.38 5.91
CA LEU A 147 -3.77 -6.69 5.74
C LEU A 147 -2.69 -7.69 5.30
N LEU A 148 -1.88 -7.31 4.31
CA LEU A 148 -0.65 -7.99 3.94
C LEU A 148 0.51 -6.99 3.98
N VAL A 149 1.51 -7.27 4.81
CA VAL A 149 2.76 -6.51 4.90
C VAL A 149 3.87 -7.37 4.31
N TYR A 150 4.59 -6.83 3.34
CA TYR A 150 5.83 -7.40 2.85
C TYR A 150 7.03 -6.57 3.31
N VAL A 151 8.06 -7.26 3.76
CA VAL A 151 9.38 -6.70 4.06
C VAL A 151 10.47 -7.67 3.57
N THR A 152 11.65 -7.16 3.27
CA THR A 152 12.87 -7.98 3.20
C THR A 152 13.32 -8.36 4.63
N ASP A 153 13.65 -9.63 4.84
CA ASP A 153 14.08 -10.17 6.15
C ASP A 153 15.34 -9.48 6.69
N ALA A 154 15.43 -9.32 8.01
CA ALA A 154 16.54 -8.66 8.69
C ALA A 154 17.92 -9.26 8.34
N ALA A 155 18.04 -10.59 8.26
CA ALA A 155 19.32 -11.23 7.92
C ALA A 155 19.72 -10.96 6.47
N SER A 156 18.75 -10.84 5.56
CA SER A 156 18.98 -10.45 4.18
C SER A 156 19.35 -8.96 4.07
N MET A 157 18.60 -8.09 4.75
CA MET A 157 18.84 -6.63 4.76
C MET A 157 20.22 -6.26 5.30
N ARG A 158 20.70 -6.92 6.37
CA ARG A 158 22.03 -6.66 6.96
C ARG A 158 23.20 -6.88 5.99
N ARG A 159 23.00 -7.63 4.91
CA ARG A 159 24.02 -7.86 3.87
C ARG A 159 24.14 -6.66 2.92
N TRP A 160 23.20 -5.72 2.97
CA TRP A 160 23.15 -4.57 2.07
C TRP A 160 23.72 -3.32 2.74
N LYS A 161 24.75 -2.73 2.12
CA LYS A 161 25.51 -1.59 2.66
C LYS A 161 24.68 -0.31 2.90
N PHE A 162 23.46 -0.22 2.38
CA PHE A 162 22.55 0.91 2.58
C PHE A 162 21.57 0.70 3.76
N ALA A 163 21.47 -0.51 4.29
CA ALA A 163 20.62 -0.83 5.42
C ALA A 163 21.40 -0.55 6.72
N ASP A 164 21.47 0.72 7.09
CA ASP A 164 22.05 1.13 8.38
C ASP A 164 21.01 0.90 9.50
N PRO A 165 21.33 0.10 10.54
CA PRO A 165 20.44 -0.16 11.69
C PRO A 165 19.95 1.10 12.41
N GLU A 166 20.68 2.21 12.36
CA GLU A 166 20.28 3.49 12.95
C GLU A 166 19.20 4.19 12.11
N THR A 167 19.05 3.82 10.84
CA THR A 167 18.14 4.49 9.89
C THR A 167 16.94 3.64 9.48
N HIS A 168 17.01 2.32 9.64
CA HIS A 168 15.96 1.36 9.24
C HIS A 168 15.66 0.37 10.37
N ARG A 169 14.40 0.34 10.81
CA ARG A 169 13.91 -0.75 11.66
C ARG A 169 14.00 -2.04 10.86
N LEU A 170 14.75 -3.03 11.33
CA LEU A 170 14.82 -4.33 10.69
C LEU A 170 13.70 -5.24 11.21
N TYR A 171 13.21 -6.13 10.37
CA TYR A 171 12.13 -7.05 10.69
C TYR A 171 12.56 -8.48 10.43
N ASP A 172 12.50 -9.31 11.47
CA ASP A 172 12.39 -10.76 11.35
C ASP A 172 10.92 -11.18 11.55
N ARG A 173 10.67 -12.49 11.57
CA ARG A 173 9.32 -13.03 11.75
C ARG A 173 8.69 -12.62 13.07
N ALA A 174 9.43 -12.72 14.17
CA ALA A 174 8.92 -12.39 15.50
C ALA A 174 8.56 -10.90 15.59
N ALA A 175 9.43 -10.02 15.09
CA ALA A 175 9.20 -8.60 15.04
C ALA A 175 7.95 -8.22 14.21
N LEU A 176 7.65 -8.94 13.12
CA LEU A 176 6.41 -8.73 12.36
C LEU A 176 5.17 -9.22 13.09
N SER A 177 5.23 -10.37 13.76
CA SER A 177 4.11 -10.84 14.59
C SER A 177 3.81 -9.82 15.69
N THR A 178 4.82 -9.38 16.44
CA THR A 178 4.68 -8.35 17.47
C THR A 178 4.17 -7.02 16.90
N LEU A 179 4.62 -6.62 15.71
CA LEU A 179 4.11 -5.44 15.02
C LEU A 179 2.59 -5.54 14.79
N LEU A 180 2.10 -6.66 14.27
CA LEU A 180 0.68 -6.86 14.00
C LEU A 180 -0.15 -6.91 15.30
N GLU A 181 0.34 -7.60 16.31
CA GLU A 181 -0.32 -7.75 17.61
C GLU A 181 -0.42 -6.43 18.36
N SER A 182 0.67 -5.66 18.41
CA SER A 182 0.67 -4.30 19.00
C SER A 182 -0.24 -3.33 18.24
N GLY A 183 -0.45 -3.56 16.94
CA GLY A 183 -1.47 -2.88 16.14
C GLY A 183 -2.90 -3.35 16.38
N GLY A 184 -3.11 -4.26 17.33
CA GLY A 184 -4.42 -4.76 17.76
C GLY A 184 -4.95 -5.95 16.96
N PHE A 185 -4.21 -6.51 16.01
CA PHE A 185 -4.61 -7.76 15.37
C PHE A 185 -4.48 -8.94 16.34
N ARG A 186 -5.46 -9.85 16.31
CA ARG A 186 -5.47 -11.02 17.19
C ARG A 186 -4.42 -12.04 16.69
N PRO A 187 -3.56 -12.61 17.55
CA PRO A 187 -2.48 -13.53 17.15
C PRO A 187 -2.98 -14.68 16.24
N GLU A 188 -4.12 -15.28 16.57
CA GLU A 188 -4.74 -16.38 15.82
C GLU A 188 -5.27 -15.98 14.43
N MET A 189 -5.36 -14.67 14.17
CA MET A 189 -5.73 -14.10 12.87
C MET A 189 -4.51 -13.58 12.10
N THR A 190 -3.30 -13.84 12.61
CA THR A 190 -2.04 -13.44 11.98
C THR A 190 -1.23 -14.65 11.54
N ALA A 191 -0.40 -14.46 10.52
CA ALA A 191 0.59 -15.45 10.11
C ALA A 191 1.75 -14.76 9.39
N VAL A 192 2.97 -15.26 9.60
CA VAL A 192 4.17 -14.76 8.93
C VAL A 192 4.83 -15.90 8.16
N PHE A 193 5.14 -15.66 6.89
CA PHE A 193 5.69 -16.64 5.96
C PHE A 193 7.00 -16.13 5.35
N ASP A 194 7.96 -17.03 5.13
CA ASP A 194 9.11 -16.72 4.29
C ASP A 194 8.68 -16.73 2.82
N LEU A 195 9.27 -15.81 2.07
CA LEU A 195 9.09 -15.68 0.65
C LEU A 195 10.47 -15.56 0.00
N PRO A 196 10.99 -16.65 -0.60
CA PRO A 196 12.23 -16.59 -1.35
C PRO A 196 12.10 -15.60 -2.51
N VAL A 197 12.88 -14.51 -2.48
CA VAL A 197 12.80 -13.46 -3.50
C VAL A 197 13.83 -13.71 -4.58
N LEU A 198 15.09 -13.88 -4.22
CA LEU A 198 16.21 -14.14 -5.11
C LEU A 198 17.16 -15.13 -4.41
N PRO A 199 18.13 -15.74 -5.13
CA PRO A 199 19.16 -16.53 -4.49
C PRO A 199 19.83 -15.76 -3.34
N GLY A 200 19.74 -16.28 -2.12
CA GLY A 200 20.31 -15.67 -0.92
C GLY A 200 19.55 -14.45 -0.35
N VAL A 201 18.36 -14.12 -0.87
CA VAL A 201 17.49 -13.05 -0.36
C VAL A 201 16.12 -13.59 0.02
N THR A 202 15.81 -13.49 1.31
CA THR A 202 14.52 -13.87 1.88
C THR A 202 13.68 -12.62 2.15
N GLY A 203 12.44 -12.63 1.66
CA GLY A 203 11.39 -11.71 2.08
C GLY A 203 10.49 -12.37 3.11
N LEU A 204 9.71 -11.55 3.81
CA LEU A 204 8.70 -11.98 4.76
C LEU A 204 7.35 -11.40 4.33
N ILE A 205 6.33 -12.23 4.37
CA ILE A 205 4.93 -11.79 4.27
C ILE A 205 4.28 -11.98 5.63
N ALA A 206 3.84 -10.89 6.24
CA ALA A 206 2.99 -10.90 7.41
C ALA A 206 1.55 -10.61 6.97
N ARG A 207 0.65 -11.54 7.23
CA ARG A 207 -0.77 -11.45 6.91
C ARG A 207 -1.57 -11.33 8.20
N ALA A 208 -2.50 -10.39 8.25
CA ALA A 208 -3.42 -10.23 9.37
C ALA A 208 -4.86 -10.06 8.89
N ARG A 209 -5.80 -10.79 9.48
CA ARG A 209 -7.23 -10.64 9.19
C ARG A 209 -7.92 -9.84 10.28
N LYS A 210 -8.75 -8.87 9.90
CA LYS A 210 -9.65 -8.19 10.84
C LYS A 210 -10.75 -9.17 11.25
N GLY A 211 -10.98 -9.32 12.55
CA GLY A 211 -12.08 -10.13 13.08
C GLY A 211 -13.45 -9.69 12.54
N PRO A 212 -14.48 -10.55 12.66
CA PRO A 212 -15.85 -10.13 12.39
C PRO A 212 -16.22 -8.94 13.29
N ALA A 213 -17.17 -8.13 12.85
CA ALA A 213 -17.80 -7.18 13.75
C ALA A 213 -18.47 -8.00 14.85
N VAL A 214 -18.07 -7.79 16.10
CA VAL A 214 -18.88 -8.28 17.21
C VAL A 214 -20.19 -7.50 17.09
N ALA A 215 -21.31 -8.20 16.91
CA ALA A 215 -22.61 -7.57 16.96
C ALA A 215 -22.70 -6.91 18.34
N ALA A 216 -22.69 -5.58 18.37
CA ALA A 216 -22.90 -4.86 19.61
C ALA A 216 -24.29 -5.25 20.09
N LEU A 217 -24.36 -5.89 21.26
CA LEU A 217 -25.56 -5.81 22.08
C LEU A 217 -25.81 -4.32 22.32
N ASP A 218 -27.06 -3.97 22.11
CA ASP A 218 -27.61 -2.62 22.04
C ASP A 218 -27.20 -1.69 23.19
N ALA A 219 -26.70 -0.52 22.81
CA ALA A 219 -26.96 0.73 23.54
C ALA A 219 -26.74 1.93 22.61
N SER A 220 -27.86 2.55 22.25
CA SER A 220 -28.06 3.95 21.85
C SER A 220 -27.12 4.58 20.82
N GLY A 221 -27.74 4.91 19.68
CA GLY A 221 -27.19 5.68 18.58
C GLY A 221 -26.42 6.93 18.97
N LEU A 222 -25.28 7.12 18.30
CA LEU A 222 -24.83 8.44 17.92
C LEU A 222 -24.32 8.37 16.48
N GLU A 223 -25.10 8.98 15.59
CA GLU A 223 -24.71 9.22 14.21
C GLU A 223 -23.41 10.03 14.17
N ALA A 224 -22.38 9.45 13.56
CA ALA A 224 -21.26 10.20 13.01
C ALA A 224 -21.14 9.88 11.52
N ARG A 225 -22.11 10.35 10.74
CA ARG A 225 -21.92 10.54 9.29
C ARG A 225 -20.89 11.65 9.10
N ARG A 226 -19.60 11.31 9.15
CA ARG A 226 -18.56 12.20 8.64
C ARG A 226 -18.66 12.22 7.12
N ARG A 227 -18.83 13.43 6.58
CA ARG A 227 -18.84 13.73 5.14
C ARG A 227 -17.62 13.11 4.45
N PRO A 228 -17.73 12.66 3.19
CA PRO A 228 -16.56 12.27 2.40
C PRO A 228 -15.56 13.43 2.37
N ALA A 229 -14.28 13.12 2.56
CA ALA A 229 -13.20 14.09 2.39
C ALA A 229 -13.27 14.65 0.96
N ARG A 230 -13.32 15.99 0.86
CA ARG A 230 -13.39 16.74 -0.40
C ARG A 230 -12.09 16.66 -1.24
N ASP A 231 -11.08 15.95 -0.74
CA ASP A 231 -9.72 15.96 -1.30
C ASP A 231 -9.35 14.67 -2.07
N CYS A 232 -10.32 13.77 -2.29
CA CYS A 232 -10.21 12.76 -3.33
C CYS A 232 -11.23 13.12 -4.41
N PRO A 233 -10.82 13.74 -5.54
CA PRO A 233 -11.77 14.23 -6.52
C PRO A 233 -12.66 13.10 -7.03
N ALA A 234 -13.97 13.35 -7.05
CA ALA A 234 -14.89 12.55 -7.85
C ALA A 234 -14.50 12.71 -9.34
N PRO A 235 -14.62 11.66 -10.16
CA PRO A 235 -14.31 11.80 -11.59
C PRO A 235 -15.21 12.85 -12.23
N GLU A 236 -14.64 13.71 -13.07
CA GLU A 236 -15.43 14.34 -14.13
C GLU A 236 -16.03 13.21 -14.99
N PRO A 237 -17.30 13.33 -15.44
CA PRO A 237 -17.88 12.34 -16.31
C PRO A 237 -17.00 12.18 -17.56
N ALA A 238 -16.71 10.92 -17.90
CA ALA A 238 -15.94 10.61 -19.11
C ALA A 238 -16.61 11.29 -20.31
N PRO A 239 -15.86 11.97 -21.19
CA PRO A 239 -16.43 12.54 -22.40
C PRO A 239 -17.07 11.39 -23.19
N ILE A 240 -18.36 11.54 -23.49
CA ILE A 240 -19.09 10.64 -24.36
C ILE A 240 -18.39 10.68 -25.71
N LEU A 241 -17.59 9.66 -26.03
CA LEU A 241 -17.05 9.47 -27.36
C LEU A 241 -18.23 9.18 -28.28
N ARG A 242 -18.66 10.20 -29.01
CA ARG A 242 -19.63 10.03 -30.10
C ARG A 242 -18.94 9.23 -31.21
N PRO A 243 -19.61 8.26 -31.84
CA PRO A 243 -19.08 7.58 -33.01
C PRO A 243 -18.66 8.61 -34.06
N VAL A 244 -17.46 8.45 -34.61
CA VAL A 244 -17.06 9.19 -35.81
C VAL A 244 -18.01 8.71 -36.91
N ALA A 245 -18.85 9.62 -37.40
CA ALA A 245 -19.67 9.35 -38.57
C ALA A 245 -18.73 8.94 -39.73
N GLU A 246 -18.99 7.77 -40.31
CA GLU A 246 -18.44 7.37 -41.59
C GLU A 246 -18.70 8.52 -42.58
N ARG A 247 -17.63 9.10 -43.10
CA ARG A 247 -17.72 9.99 -44.26
C ARG A 247 -17.74 9.10 -45.48
N ASP A 248 -18.94 8.85 -46.00
CA ASP A 248 -19.12 8.51 -47.40
C ASP A 248 -18.73 9.74 -48.23
N GLY A 249 -17.82 9.52 -49.18
CA GLY A 249 -17.28 10.51 -50.11
C GLY A 249 -16.11 9.94 -50.89
#